data_AF-S4Y4V9-F1
#
_entry.id   AF-S4Y4V9-F1
#
_cell.length_a   1.000
_cell.length_b   1.000
_cell.length_c   1.000
_cell.angle_alpha   90.00
_cell.angle_beta   90.00
_cell.angle_gamma   90.00
#
_symmetry.space_group_name_H-M   'P 1'
#
loop_
_entity.id
_entity.type
_entity.pdbx_description
1 polymer ?
#
loop_
_entity_poly.entity_id
_entity_poly.type
_entity_poly.pdbx_seq_one_letter_code
_entity_poly.pdbx_strand_id
1 'polypeptide(L)'
;MAKPISPPEETDNDPTLESLAERLGKPEPGVIEALLDGTTEAQLVERGRQIASSRVLTDLRRLYATAHACWSGASKEKREKLRGFSPELLALAVDQALALERLLEAHESAGQKKDAARATTDAALRERHARALLLRDQAYEVLRGVSGSGKEAREELAQAVGTAEDPGALARGLTQLAALGKRYLAQKKGPLAVRAKLMRLDQDYVERLEEIAEELTQAAKTAAARPAGQKVTGGDLDRADGINLILLEQIVRVFERANEQDPTIPRLVPIATRRLFSRSTRKKATEAPGGGGGAAGSGSAGSGSAGGAPPDEDPLEGDDAPA
;
A
#
# COMPACT_ATOMS: atom_id res chain seq x y z
N MET A 1 -33.95 -44.02 20.88
CA MET A 1 -32.68 -43.49 20.33
C MET A 1 -33.03 -42.46 19.28
N ALA A 2 -32.89 -41.17 19.60
CA ALA A 2 -33.22 -40.07 18.70
C ALA A 2 -32.02 -39.75 17.80
N LYS A 3 -32.24 -39.73 16.49
CA LYS A 3 -31.24 -39.29 15.50
C LYS A 3 -30.90 -37.81 15.73
N PRO A 4 -29.63 -37.41 15.73
CA PRO A 4 -29.27 -35.99 15.76
C PRO A 4 -29.66 -35.34 14.44
N ILE A 5 -30.38 -34.22 14.53
CA ILE A 5 -30.70 -33.34 13.41
C ILE A 5 -29.40 -32.63 13.05
N SER A 6 -28.86 -32.94 11.86
CA SER A 6 -27.74 -32.20 11.28
C SER A 6 -28.13 -30.73 11.09
N PRO A 7 -27.20 -29.78 11.31
CA PRO A 7 -27.45 -28.35 11.05
C PRO A 7 -27.69 -28.12 9.55
N PRO A 8 -28.48 -27.11 9.15
CA PRO A 8 -28.72 -26.82 7.75
C PRO A 8 -27.40 -26.38 7.09
N GLU A 9 -27.05 -27.01 5.98
CA GLU A 9 -25.97 -26.58 5.09
C GLU A 9 -26.35 -25.22 4.48
N GLU A 10 -25.61 -24.16 4.82
CA GLU A 10 -25.62 -22.90 4.08
C GLU A 10 -25.08 -23.18 2.67
N THR A 11 -25.99 -23.40 1.73
CA THR A 11 -25.65 -23.48 0.31
C THR A 11 -25.54 -22.05 -0.23
N ASP A 12 -24.31 -21.56 -0.18
CA ASP A 12 -23.86 -20.26 -0.67
C ASP A 12 -23.92 -20.21 -2.21
N ASN A 13 -25.12 -20.12 -2.76
CA ASN A 13 -25.38 -19.96 -4.20
C ASN A 13 -26.08 -18.61 -4.48
N ASP A 14 -25.64 -17.55 -3.82
CA ASP A 14 -26.05 -16.20 -4.20
C ASP A 14 -25.56 -15.91 -5.64
N PRO A 15 -26.41 -15.38 -6.53
CA PRO A 15 -26.02 -15.06 -7.91
C PRO A 15 -24.85 -14.07 -7.93
N THR A 16 -23.87 -14.31 -8.79
CA THR A 16 -22.73 -13.39 -8.98
C THR A 16 -23.17 -12.04 -9.54
N LEU A 17 -22.33 -11.01 -9.42
CA LEU A 17 -22.60 -9.68 -9.98
C LEU A 17 -22.77 -9.75 -11.50
N GLU A 18 -22.01 -10.60 -12.18
CA GLU A 18 -22.13 -10.85 -13.62
C GLU A 18 -23.49 -11.46 -13.95
N SER A 19 -23.92 -12.48 -13.21
CA SER A 19 -25.24 -13.08 -13.43
C SER A 19 -26.38 -12.09 -13.16
N LEU A 20 -26.22 -11.19 -12.19
CA LEU A 20 -27.18 -10.10 -11.95
C LEU A 20 -27.16 -9.07 -13.09
N ALA A 21 -25.99 -8.68 -13.59
CA ALA A 21 -25.85 -7.76 -14.72
C ALA A 21 -26.50 -8.32 -15.99
N GLU A 22 -26.31 -9.61 -16.28
CA GLU A 22 -26.95 -10.28 -17.41
C GLU A 22 -28.48 -10.25 -17.33
N ARG A 23 -29.05 -10.40 -16.13
CA ARG A 23 -30.50 -10.39 -15.90
C ARG A 23 -31.09 -8.98 -15.95
N LEU A 24 -30.35 -7.98 -15.46
CA LEU A 24 -30.81 -6.60 -15.34
C LEU A 24 -30.54 -5.76 -16.59
N GLY A 25 -29.59 -6.18 -17.42
CA GLY A 25 -29.15 -5.40 -18.59
C GLY A 25 -28.21 -4.26 -18.21
N LYS A 26 -27.83 -3.47 -19.21
CA LYS A 26 -26.95 -2.31 -19.01
C LYS A 26 -27.73 -1.12 -18.46
N PRO A 27 -27.15 -0.32 -17.55
CA PRO A 27 -27.77 0.93 -17.14
C PRO A 27 -27.86 1.89 -18.34
N GLU A 28 -28.92 2.68 -18.36
CA GLU A 28 -29.10 3.77 -19.32
C GLU A 28 -27.95 4.79 -19.20
N PRO A 29 -27.45 5.36 -20.32
CA PRO A 29 -26.45 6.42 -20.28
C PRO A 29 -26.95 7.64 -19.49
N GLY A 30 -26.07 8.31 -18.74
CA GLY A 30 -26.42 9.53 -18.00
C GLY A 30 -27.03 9.32 -16.61
N VAL A 31 -27.41 8.09 -16.25
CA VAL A 31 -28.08 7.82 -14.96
C VAL A 31 -27.12 8.01 -13.78
N ILE A 32 -25.83 7.69 -13.94
CA ILE A 32 -24.87 7.90 -12.86
C ILE A 32 -24.59 9.38 -12.62
N GLU A 33 -24.49 10.17 -13.68
CA GLU A 33 -24.32 11.63 -13.60
C GLU A 33 -25.54 12.27 -12.93
N ALA A 34 -26.75 11.83 -13.29
CA ALA A 34 -27.98 12.31 -12.66
C ALA A 34 -28.07 11.91 -11.18
N LEU A 35 -27.62 10.70 -10.82
CA LEU A 35 -27.60 10.23 -9.44
C LEU A 35 -26.58 10.99 -8.58
N LEU A 36 -25.43 11.32 -9.16
CA LEU A 36 -24.33 12.00 -8.48
C LEU A 36 -24.45 13.53 -8.54
N ASP A 37 -25.52 14.08 -9.10
CA ASP A 37 -25.74 15.53 -9.13
C ASP A 37 -25.66 16.13 -7.71
N GLY A 38 -24.87 17.21 -7.57
CA GLY A 38 -24.54 17.82 -6.29
C GLY A 38 -23.51 17.07 -5.41
N THR A 39 -22.99 15.92 -5.85
CA THR A 39 -21.88 15.21 -5.17
C THR A 39 -20.54 15.53 -5.82
N THR A 40 -19.60 16.06 -5.04
CA THR A 40 -18.26 16.39 -5.52
C THR A 40 -17.32 15.19 -5.51
N GLU A 41 -16.30 15.23 -6.38
CA GLU A 41 -15.22 14.24 -6.41
C GLU A 41 -14.53 14.06 -5.05
N ALA A 42 -14.29 15.17 -4.32
CA ALA A 42 -13.69 15.12 -2.99
C ALA A 42 -14.57 14.37 -1.97
N GLN A 43 -15.89 14.51 -2.05
CA GLN A 43 -16.83 13.78 -1.20
C GLN A 43 -16.85 12.28 -1.52
N LEU A 44 -16.75 11.90 -2.80
CA LEU A 44 -16.67 10.50 -3.20
C LEU A 44 -15.42 9.84 -2.62
N VAL A 45 -14.26 10.47 -2.81
CA VAL A 45 -12.97 9.98 -2.28
C VAL A 45 -13.00 9.89 -0.75
N GLU A 46 -13.44 10.95 -0.06
CA GLU A 46 -13.48 10.96 1.41
C GLU A 46 -14.42 9.88 1.97
N ARG A 47 -15.52 9.61 1.26
CA ARG A 47 -16.47 8.56 1.64
C ARG A 47 -15.89 7.17 1.43
N GLY A 48 -15.25 6.91 0.29
CA GLY A 48 -14.68 5.60 -0.01
C GLY A 48 -13.47 5.25 0.85
N ARG A 49 -12.63 6.23 1.20
CA ARG A 49 -11.46 6.04 2.10
C ARG A 49 -11.80 5.39 3.44
N GLN A 50 -13.06 5.48 3.88
CA GLN A 50 -13.52 4.95 5.17
C GLN A 50 -13.53 3.42 5.23
N ILE A 51 -13.40 2.72 4.10
CA ILE A 51 -13.50 1.27 4.03
C ILE A 51 -12.67 0.70 2.87
N ALA A 52 -12.14 -0.50 3.05
CA ALA A 52 -11.44 -1.21 1.97
C ALA A 52 -12.44 -1.76 0.93
N SER A 53 -12.09 -1.65 -0.35
CA SER A 53 -12.95 -2.06 -1.48
C SER A 53 -13.42 -3.52 -1.42
N SER A 54 -12.58 -4.44 -0.96
CA SER A 54 -12.94 -5.85 -0.77
C SER A 54 -14.09 -6.05 0.22
N ARG A 55 -14.16 -5.20 1.26
CA ARG A 55 -15.24 -5.20 2.26
C ARG A 55 -16.53 -4.63 1.67
N VAL A 56 -16.43 -3.62 0.80
CA VAL A 56 -17.58 -3.08 0.07
C VAL A 56 -18.18 -4.17 -0.81
N LEU A 57 -17.37 -4.77 -1.69
CA LEU A 57 -17.79 -5.82 -2.63
C LEU A 57 -18.47 -7.02 -1.96
N THR A 58 -18.01 -7.40 -0.76
CA THR A 58 -18.63 -8.49 0.03
C THR A 58 -20.10 -8.21 0.33
N ASP A 59 -20.44 -6.99 0.74
CA ASP A 59 -21.83 -6.62 1.01
C ASP A 59 -22.62 -6.38 -0.29
N LEU A 60 -21.99 -5.81 -1.34
CA LEU A 60 -22.68 -5.53 -2.61
C LEU A 60 -23.27 -6.81 -3.22
N ARG A 61 -22.47 -7.88 -3.32
CA ARG A 61 -22.89 -9.17 -3.90
C ARG A 61 -24.17 -9.71 -3.25
N ARG A 62 -24.11 -9.92 -1.94
CA ARG A 62 -25.20 -10.51 -1.15
C ARG A 62 -26.43 -9.62 -1.11
N LEU A 63 -26.24 -8.31 -0.88
CA LEU A 63 -27.37 -7.39 -0.73
C LEU A 63 -28.07 -7.11 -2.06
N TYR A 64 -27.33 -7.02 -3.18
CA TYR A 64 -27.92 -6.86 -4.51
C TYR A 64 -28.64 -8.13 -4.97
N ALA A 65 -28.09 -9.31 -4.68
CA ALA A 65 -28.78 -10.58 -4.90
C ALA A 65 -30.11 -10.65 -4.14
N THR A 66 -30.10 -10.29 -2.85
CA THR A 66 -31.31 -10.25 -2.01
C THR A 66 -32.33 -9.23 -2.54
N ALA A 67 -31.88 -8.04 -2.93
CA ALA A 67 -32.74 -7.00 -3.47
C ALA A 67 -33.41 -7.42 -4.78
N HIS A 68 -32.64 -8.02 -5.70
CA HIS A 68 -33.15 -8.57 -6.94
C HIS A 68 -34.19 -9.67 -6.70
N ALA A 69 -33.88 -10.65 -5.85
CA ALA A 69 -34.79 -11.76 -5.55
C ALA A 69 -36.11 -11.27 -4.97
N CYS A 70 -36.05 -10.31 -4.04
CA CYS A 70 -37.24 -9.70 -3.45
C CYS A 70 -38.10 -8.99 -4.51
N TRP A 71 -37.50 -8.13 -5.33
CA TRP A 71 -38.24 -7.35 -6.32
C TRP A 71 -38.86 -8.21 -7.43
N SER A 72 -38.10 -9.18 -7.94
CA SER A 72 -38.53 -10.07 -9.01
C SER A 72 -39.70 -10.95 -8.58
N GLY A 73 -39.73 -11.40 -7.32
CA GLY A 73 -40.84 -12.17 -6.74
C GLY A 73 -41.97 -11.32 -6.10
N ALA A 74 -41.82 -10.00 -6.03
CA ALA A 74 -42.79 -9.13 -5.35
C ALA A 74 -44.09 -8.97 -6.15
N SER A 75 -45.23 -9.01 -5.44
CA SER A 75 -46.52 -8.58 -5.97
C SER A 75 -46.52 -7.07 -6.25
N LYS A 76 -47.51 -6.59 -7.02
CA LYS A 76 -47.66 -5.15 -7.31
C LYS A 76 -47.70 -4.31 -6.03
N GLU A 77 -48.47 -4.74 -5.03
CA GLU A 77 -48.58 -4.06 -3.73
C GLU A 77 -47.22 -3.98 -3.00
N LYS A 78 -46.43 -5.06 -3.00
CA LYS A 78 -45.09 -5.05 -2.40
C LYS A 78 -44.12 -4.13 -3.14
N ARG A 79 -44.19 -4.08 -4.48
CA ARG A 79 -43.38 -3.15 -5.29
C ARG A 79 -43.75 -1.69 -5.01
N GLU A 80 -45.02 -1.39 -4.74
CA GLU A 80 -45.45 -0.05 -4.34
C GLU A 80 -44.86 0.40 -3.00
N LYS A 81 -44.62 -0.54 -2.07
CA LYS A 81 -43.93 -0.27 -0.79
C LYS A 81 -42.42 -0.09 -0.95
N LEU A 82 -41.84 -0.58 -2.05
CA LEU A 82 -40.43 -0.43 -2.44
C LEU A 82 -40.16 0.82 -3.31
N ARG A 83 -41.05 1.83 -3.30
CA ARG A 83 -40.81 3.10 -4.01
C ARG A 83 -39.47 3.73 -3.61
N GLY A 84 -38.68 4.11 -4.61
CA GLY A 84 -37.30 4.55 -4.45
C GLY A 84 -36.25 3.48 -4.82
N PHE A 85 -36.69 2.25 -5.07
CA PHE A 85 -35.90 1.19 -5.67
C PHE A 85 -36.50 0.81 -7.03
N SER A 86 -35.64 0.46 -8.00
CA SER A 86 -36.06 -0.04 -9.31
C SER A 86 -35.00 -0.99 -9.89
N PRO A 87 -35.37 -1.84 -10.87
CA PRO A 87 -34.40 -2.66 -11.60
C PRO A 87 -33.29 -1.83 -12.26
N GLU A 88 -33.60 -0.63 -12.76
CA GLU A 88 -32.64 0.26 -13.42
C GLU A 88 -31.61 0.81 -12.42
N LEU A 89 -32.06 1.18 -11.20
CA LEU A 89 -31.16 1.56 -10.12
C LEU A 89 -30.26 0.38 -9.72
N LEU A 90 -30.81 -0.83 -9.65
CA LEU A 90 -30.02 -2.02 -9.33
C LEU A 90 -29.04 -2.36 -10.47
N ALA A 91 -29.42 -2.19 -11.73
CA ALA A 91 -28.55 -2.39 -12.89
C ALA A 91 -27.33 -1.45 -12.82
N LEU A 92 -27.56 -0.18 -12.51
CA LEU A 92 -26.49 0.78 -12.28
C LEU A 92 -25.60 0.37 -11.09
N ALA A 93 -26.22 -0.04 -9.98
CA ALA A 93 -25.49 -0.44 -8.79
C ALA A 93 -24.57 -1.66 -9.02
N VAL A 94 -25.06 -2.64 -9.80
CA VAL A 94 -24.28 -3.82 -10.19
C VAL A 94 -23.16 -3.46 -11.18
N ASP A 95 -23.43 -2.58 -12.14
CA ASP A 95 -22.39 -2.11 -13.09
C ASP A 95 -21.23 -1.40 -12.35
N GLN A 96 -21.53 -0.54 -11.38
CA GLN A 96 -20.52 0.12 -10.57
C GLN A 96 -19.77 -0.83 -9.63
N ALA A 97 -20.42 -1.89 -9.16
CA ALA A 97 -19.77 -2.94 -8.37
C ALA A 97 -18.77 -3.74 -9.24
N LEU A 98 -19.15 -4.09 -10.47
CA LEU A 98 -18.26 -4.75 -11.43
C LEU A 98 -17.09 -3.85 -11.85
N ALA A 99 -17.33 -2.56 -12.01
CA ALA A 99 -16.26 -1.59 -12.28
C ALA A 99 -15.26 -1.53 -11.12
N LEU A 100 -15.74 -1.51 -9.87
CA LEU A 100 -14.89 -1.55 -8.68
C LEU A 100 -14.07 -2.85 -8.58
N GLU A 101 -14.68 -4.00 -8.87
CA GLU A 101 -14.00 -5.29 -8.87
C GLU A 101 -12.83 -5.33 -9.87
N ARG A 102 -13.06 -4.88 -11.11
CA ARG A 102 -12.01 -4.78 -12.14
C ARG A 102 -10.88 -3.83 -11.72
N LEU A 103 -11.24 -2.71 -11.08
CA LEU A 103 -10.30 -1.70 -10.63
C LEU A 103 -9.44 -2.22 -9.46
N LEU A 104 -10.04 -2.96 -8.54
CA LEU A 104 -9.34 -3.65 -7.45
C LEU A 104 -8.38 -4.71 -7.98
N GLU A 105 -8.82 -5.57 -8.90
CA GLU A 105 -7.97 -6.58 -9.53
C GLU A 105 -6.76 -5.95 -10.27
N ALA A 106 -7.00 -4.86 -11.00
CA ALA A 106 -5.94 -4.11 -11.66
C ALA A 106 -4.93 -3.51 -10.65
N HIS A 107 -5.42 -2.99 -9.52
CA HIS A 107 -4.57 -2.44 -8.46
C HIS A 107 -3.72 -3.54 -7.77
N GLU A 108 -4.34 -4.67 -7.42
CA GLU A 108 -3.65 -5.79 -6.75
C GLU A 108 -2.62 -6.45 -7.67
N SER A 109 -2.99 -6.72 -8.93
CA SER A 109 -2.07 -7.30 -9.91
C SER A 109 -0.88 -6.38 -10.23
N ALA A 110 -1.09 -5.06 -10.24
CA ALA A 110 -0.01 -4.08 -10.36
C ALA A 110 0.92 -4.09 -9.13
N GLY A 111 0.38 -4.30 -7.93
CA GLY A 111 1.15 -4.50 -6.71
C GLY A 111 2.05 -5.73 -6.79
N GLN A 112 1.47 -6.89 -7.10
CA GLN A 112 2.19 -8.16 -7.21
C GLN A 112 3.29 -8.12 -8.28
N LYS A 113 3.00 -7.55 -9.45
CA LYS A 113 4.00 -7.38 -10.53
C LYS A 113 5.17 -6.51 -10.09
N LYS A 114 4.90 -5.44 -9.33
CA LYS A 114 5.95 -4.55 -8.81
C LYS A 114 6.86 -5.28 -7.82
N ASP A 115 6.28 -6.05 -6.90
CA ASP A 115 7.04 -6.76 -5.88
C ASP A 115 7.85 -7.90 -6.50
N ALA A 116 7.30 -8.63 -7.47
CA ALA A 116 8.02 -9.66 -8.22
C ALA A 116 9.17 -9.06 -9.06
N ALA A 117 8.94 -7.94 -9.74
CA ALA A 117 9.98 -7.24 -10.48
C ALA A 117 11.11 -6.77 -9.57
N ARG A 118 10.77 -6.17 -8.42
CA ARG A 118 11.75 -5.75 -7.40
C ARG A 118 12.55 -6.93 -6.87
N ALA A 119 11.90 -8.03 -6.51
CA ALA A 119 12.57 -9.24 -6.04
C ALA A 119 13.55 -9.79 -7.08
N THR A 120 13.17 -9.76 -8.36
CA THR A 120 14.03 -10.18 -9.48
C THR A 120 15.24 -9.26 -9.62
N THR A 121 15.04 -7.93 -9.59
CA THR A 121 16.12 -6.94 -9.67
C THR A 121 17.09 -7.06 -8.49
N ASP A 122 16.57 -7.23 -7.27
CA ASP A 122 17.37 -7.39 -6.05
C ASP A 122 18.18 -8.70 -6.07
N ALA A 123 17.61 -9.78 -6.60
CA ALA A 123 18.31 -11.05 -6.78
C ALA A 123 19.46 -10.93 -7.79
N ALA A 124 19.21 -10.28 -8.94
CA ALA A 124 20.24 -10.03 -9.95
C ALA A 124 21.37 -9.13 -9.43
N LEU A 125 21.07 -8.14 -8.58
CA LEU A 125 22.09 -7.31 -7.93
C LEU A 125 22.93 -8.15 -6.94
N ARG A 126 22.30 -8.99 -6.12
CA ARG A 126 23.01 -9.87 -5.18
C ARG A 126 23.97 -10.83 -5.89
N GLU A 127 23.53 -11.44 -7.00
CA GLU A 127 24.36 -12.32 -7.82
C GLU A 127 25.58 -11.57 -8.39
N ARG A 128 25.36 -10.38 -8.96
CA ARG A 128 26.47 -9.55 -9.48
C ARG A 128 27.43 -9.11 -8.37
N HIS A 129 26.93 -8.73 -7.21
CA HIS A 129 27.76 -8.36 -6.06
C HIS A 129 28.64 -9.53 -5.61
N ALA A 130 28.08 -10.74 -5.50
CA ALA A 130 28.84 -11.94 -5.13
C ALA A 130 29.95 -12.25 -6.15
N ARG A 131 29.65 -12.18 -7.45
CA ARG A 131 30.65 -12.38 -8.52
C ARG A 131 31.76 -11.32 -8.47
N ALA A 132 31.39 -10.06 -8.30
CA ALA A 132 32.34 -8.95 -8.20
C ALA A 132 33.26 -9.09 -6.97
N LEU A 133 32.74 -9.58 -5.84
CA LEU A 133 33.52 -9.80 -4.62
C LEU A 133 34.60 -10.87 -4.85
N LEU A 134 34.21 -12.01 -5.43
CA LEU A 134 35.15 -13.09 -5.75
C LEU A 134 36.24 -12.61 -6.72
N LEU A 135 35.86 -11.82 -7.73
CA LEU A 135 36.81 -11.27 -8.68
C LEU A 135 37.76 -10.25 -8.04
N ARG A 136 37.27 -9.41 -7.13
CA ARG A 136 38.09 -8.46 -6.37
C ARG A 136 39.13 -9.18 -5.52
N ASP A 137 38.71 -10.22 -4.81
CA ASP A 137 39.60 -10.98 -3.92
C ASP A 137 40.66 -11.75 -4.74
N GLN A 138 40.28 -12.29 -5.90
CA GLN A 138 41.23 -12.86 -6.85
C GLN A 138 42.24 -11.80 -7.36
N ALA A 139 41.75 -10.62 -7.76
CA ALA A 139 42.59 -9.54 -8.27
C ALA A 139 43.57 -9.03 -7.21
N TYR A 140 43.14 -8.98 -5.94
CA TYR A 140 44.01 -8.67 -4.82
C TYR A 140 45.19 -9.64 -4.74
N GLU A 141 44.95 -10.95 -4.77
CA GLU A 141 46.04 -11.94 -4.69
C GLU A 141 46.96 -11.90 -5.92
N VAL A 142 46.41 -11.70 -7.13
CA VAL A 142 47.19 -11.51 -8.35
C VAL A 142 48.11 -10.29 -8.21
N LEU A 143 47.57 -9.13 -7.86
CA LEU A 143 48.34 -7.88 -7.77
C LEU A 143 49.32 -7.89 -6.60
N ARG A 144 49.02 -8.61 -5.51
CA ARG A 144 49.96 -8.89 -4.42
C ARG A 144 51.15 -9.72 -4.91
N GLY A 145 50.89 -10.76 -5.70
CA GLY A 145 51.92 -11.58 -6.33
C GLY A 145 52.81 -10.79 -7.29
N VAL A 146 52.23 -9.85 -8.05
CA VAL A 146 52.97 -9.00 -9.00
C VAL A 146 53.82 -7.94 -8.28
N SER A 147 53.26 -7.29 -7.26
CA SER A 147 53.91 -6.18 -6.55
C SER A 147 55.05 -6.64 -5.62
N GLY A 148 54.95 -7.85 -5.06
CA GLY A 148 55.98 -8.46 -4.23
C GLY A 148 55.84 -8.13 -2.74
N SER A 149 56.94 -8.20 -1.98
CA SER A 149 56.92 -8.10 -0.51
C SER A 149 57.20 -6.71 0.06
N GLY A 150 57.36 -5.68 -0.78
CA GLY A 150 57.64 -4.31 -0.35
C GLY A 150 56.50 -3.70 0.48
N LYS A 151 56.85 -2.89 1.49
CA LYS A 151 55.86 -2.24 2.37
C LYS A 151 54.96 -1.27 1.59
N GLU A 152 55.56 -0.38 0.80
CA GLU A 152 54.85 0.62 -0.01
C GLU A 152 53.87 -0.03 -1.00
N ALA A 153 54.31 -1.10 -1.67
CA ALA A 153 53.48 -1.88 -2.58
C ALA A 153 52.26 -2.51 -1.90
N ARG A 154 52.41 -2.99 -0.66
CA ARG A 154 51.30 -3.56 0.12
C ARG A 154 50.30 -2.50 0.56
N GLU A 155 50.79 -1.33 0.94
CA GLU A 155 49.94 -0.20 1.34
C GLU A 155 49.14 0.32 0.15
N GLU A 156 49.77 0.48 -1.02
CA GLU A 156 49.09 0.88 -2.25
C GLU A 156 48.01 -0.13 -2.65
N LEU A 157 48.30 -1.43 -2.58
CA LEU A 157 47.32 -2.48 -2.88
C LEU A 157 46.16 -2.50 -1.88
N ALA A 158 46.45 -2.31 -0.58
CA ALA A 158 45.43 -2.24 0.46
C ALA A 158 44.50 -1.02 0.29
N GLN A 159 45.03 0.11 -0.19
CA GLN A 159 44.21 1.26 -0.54
C GLN A 159 43.34 0.97 -1.78
N ALA A 160 43.91 0.33 -2.81
CA ALA A 160 43.19 0.04 -4.05
C ALA A 160 42.05 -0.98 -3.90
N VAL A 161 42.18 -1.98 -3.01
CA VAL A 161 41.12 -2.98 -2.81
C VAL A 161 39.89 -2.39 -2.11
N GLY A 162 40.10 -1.42 -1.21
CA GLY A 162 39.04 -0.73 -0.49
C GLY A 162 38.11 -1.66 0.31
N THR A 163 36.85 -1.23 0.49
CA THR A 163 35.80 -1.98 1.18
C THR A 163 34.80 -2.59 0.19
N ALA A 164 33.96 -3.52 0.65
CA ALA A 164 32.84 -4.08 -0.11
C ALA A 164 31.55 -4.10 0.72
N GLU A 165 31.33 -3.05 1.49
CA GLU A 165 30.14 -2.88 2.33
C GLU A 165 28.88 -2.63 1.49
N ASP A 166 29.06 -1.99 0.33
CA ASP A 166 28.00 -1.73 -0.63
C ASP A 166 28.47 -1.92 -2.08
N PRO A 167 27.55 -2.11 -3.05
CA PRO A 167 27.90 -2.30 -4.46
C PRO A 167 28.76 -1.19 -5.06
N GLY A 168 28.58 0.06 -4.61
CA GLY A 168 29.37 1.19 -5.07
C GLY A 168 30.79 1.17 -4.53
N ALA A 169 30.99 0.80 -3.26
CA ALA A 169 32.32 0.59 -2.68
C ALA A 169 33.09 -0.52 -3.40
N LEU A 170 32.44 -1.67 -3.63
CA LEU A 170 33.02 -2.80 -4.35
C LEU A 170 33.39 -2.44 -5.80
N ALA A 171 32.50 -1.75 -6.52
CA ALA A 171 32.79 -1.29 -7.88
C ALA A 171 33.99 -0.33 -7.93
N ARG A 172 34.08 0.63 -6.99
CA ARG A 172 35.24 1.53 -6.88
C ARG A 172 36.54 0.76 -6.64
N GLY A 173 36.52 -0.23 -5.74
CA GLY A 173 37.68 -1.09 -5.47
C GLY A 173 38.13 -1.85 -6.73
N LEU A 174 37.20 -2.43 -7.48
CA LEU A 174 37.51 -3.09 -8.76
C LEU A 174 38.14 -2.12 -9.77
N THR A 175 37.61 -0.91 -9.93
CA THR A 175 38.20 0.12 -10.80
C THR A 175 39.62 0.51 -10.37
N GLN A 176 39.85 0.64 -9.06
CA GLN A 176 41.18 0.99 -8.53
C GLN A 176 42.20 -0.15 -8.72
N LEU A 177 41.78 -1.41 -8.51
CA LEU A 177 42.61 -2.59 -8.80
C LEU A 177 42.93 -2.69 -10.29
N ALA A 178 41.97 -2.42 -11.17
CA ALA A 178 42.20 -2.38 -12.61
C ALA A 178 43.23 -1.30 -12.98
N ALA A 179 43.11 -0.09 -12.43
CA ALA A 179 44.06 0.99 -12.65
C ALA A 179 45.47 0.63 -12.14
N LEU A 180 45.59 -0.07 -11.00
CA LEU A 180 46.86 -0.60 -10.51
C LEU A 180 47.45 -1.65 -11.47
N GLY A 181 46.60 -2.57 -11.95
CA GLY A 181 46.97 -3.55 -12.97
C GLY A 181 47.52 -2.92 -14.25
N LYS A 182 46.87 -1.87 -14.78
CA LYS A 182 47.35 -1.11 -15.94
C LYS A 182 48.74 -0.52 -15.69
N ARG A 183 48.96 0.06 -14.50
CA ARG A 183 50.28 0.61 -14.12
C ARG A 183 51.36 -0.46 -14.06
N TYR A 184 51.04 -1.66 -13.57
CA TYR A 184 51.97 -2.78 -13.56
C TYR A 184 52.28 -3.29 -14.97
N LEU A 185 51.27 -3.42 -15.84
CA LEU A 185 51.44 -3.83 -17.23
C LEU A 185 52.23 -2.81 -18.07
N ALA A 186 52.19 -1.53 -17.71
CA ALA A 186 53.00 -0.50 -18.36
C ALA A 186 54.51 -0.73 -18.17
N GLN A 187 54.93 -1.44 -17.11
CA GLN A 187 56.33 -1.81 -16.90
C GLN A 187 56.70 -3.06 -17.72
N LYS A 188 57.31 -2.84 -18.88
CA LYS A 188 57.63 -3.91 -19.86
C LYS A 188 58.88 -4.74 -19.54
N LYS A 189 59.68 -4.35 -18.54
CA LYS A 189 60.97 -4.98 -18.19
C LYS A 189 61.15 -5.07 -16.67
N GLY A 190 62.07 -5.95 -16.24
CA GLY A 190 62.44 -6.10 -14.84
C GLY A 190 61.58 -7.12 -14.06
N PRO A 191 61.83 -7.26 -12.74
CA PRO A 191 61.18 -8.28 -11.91
C PRO A 191 59.64 -8.17 -11.89
N LEU A 192 59.10 -6.94 -11.96
CA LEU A 192 57.67 -6.71 -11.97
C LEU A 192 57.00 -7.30 -13.23
N ALA A 193 57.59 -7.08 -14.41
CA ALA A 193 57.11 -7.65 -15.68
C ALA A 193 57.13 -9.19 -15.67
N VAL A 194 58.16 -9.78 -15.08
CA VAL A 194 58.26 -11.25 -14.93
C VAL A 194 57.16 -11.78 -14.02
N ARG A 195 56.90 -11.13 -12.88
CA ARG A 195 55.83 -11.55 -11.96
C ARG A 195 54.44 -11.33 -12.54
N ALA A 196 54.22 -10.25 -13.29
CA ALA A 196 52.98 -10.03 -14.04
C ALA A 196 52.66 -11.20 -14.98
N LYS A 197 53.66 -11.67 -15.74
CA LYS A 197 53.52 -12.85 -16.60
C LYS A 197 53.25 -14.13 -15.82
N LEU A 198 53.94 -14.36 -14.69
CA LEU A 198 53.75 -15.55 -13.85
C LEU A 198 52.36 -15.60 -13.21
N MET A 199 51.83 -14.45 -12.79
CA MET A 199 50.49 -14.32 -12.19
C MET A 199 49.38 -14.25 -13.24
N ARG A 200 49.73 -14.33 -14.54
CA ARG A 200 48.80 -14.16 -15.67
C ARG A 200 48.02 -12.84 -15.59
N LEU A 201 48.67 -11.78 -15.12
CA LEU A 201 48.14 -10.43 -15.26
C LEU A 201 48.35 -10.01 -16.72
N ASP A 202 47.24 -9.80 -17.43
CA ASP A 202 47.20 -9.33 -18.80
C ASP A 202 46.13 -8.24 -18.98
N GLN A 203 46.08 -7.67 -20.18
CA GLN A 203 45.17 -6.58 -20.50
C GLN A 203 43.71 -7.04 -20.42
N ASP A 204 43.40 -8.25 -20.90
CA ASP A 204 42.05 -8.83 -20.88
C ASP A 204 41.54 -8.98 -19.43
N TYR A 205 42.39 -9.42 -18.50
CA TYR A 205 42.02 -9.53 -17.09
C TYR A 205 41.71 -8.16 -16.46
N VAL A 206 42.49 -7.14 -16.80
CA VAL A 206 42.26 -5.77 -16.32
C VAL A 206 40.95 -5.20 -16.89
N GLU A 207 40.68 -5.40 -18.18
CA GLU A 207 39.43 -4.98 -18.81
C GLU A 207 38.23 -5.69 -18.18
N ARG A 208 38.37 -6.97 -17.81
CA ARG A 208 37.34 -7.71 -17.10
C ARG A 208 37.01 -7.12 -15.73
N LEU A 209 37.98 -6.56 -15.01
CA LEU A 209 37.73 -5.88 -13.74
C LEU A 209 36.89 -4.62 -13.94
N GLU A 210 37.18 -3.86 -14.98
CA GLU A 210 36.45 -2.63 -15.32
C GLU A 210 35.02 -2.94 -15.79
N GLU A 211 34.86 -3.94 -16.65
CA GLU A 211 33.55 -4.42 -17.13
C GLU A 211 32.65 -4.81 -15.94
N ILE A 212 33.16 -5.62 -15.01
CA ILE A 212 32.39 -6.07 -13.85
C ILE A 212 32.08 -4.91 -12.88
N ALA A 213 32.99 -3.93 -12.74
CA ALA A 213 32.74 -2.73 -11.96
C ALA A 213 31.59 -1.89 -12.56
N GLU A 214 31.58 -1.74 -13.88
CA GLU A 214 30.52 -1.03 -14.60
C GLU A 214 29.19 -1.77 -14.50
N GLU A 215 29.17 -3.08 -14.75
CA GLU A 215 27.97 -3.91 -14.62
C GLU A 215 27.35 -3.81 -13.21
N LEU A 216 28.18 -3.87 -12.16
CA LEU A 216 27.74 -3.75 -10.78
C LEU A 216 27.14 -2.36 -10.51
N THR A 217 27.77 -1.31 -11.05
CA THR A 217 27.28 0.07 -10.93
C THR A 217 25.91 0.24 -11.61
N GLN A 218 25.74 -0.29 -12.82
CA GLN A 218 24.47 -0.20 -13.54
C GLN A 218 23.36 -1.02 -12.88
N ALA A 219 23.70 -2.20 -12.36
CA ALA A 219 22.76 -3.02 -11.60
C ALA A 219 22.29 -2.31 -10.32
N ALA A 220 23.19 -1.65 -9.58
CA ALA A 220 22.85 -0.89 -8.39
C ALA A 220 21.93 0.30 -8.71
N LYS A 221 22.19 1.03 -9.80
CA LYS A 221 21.31 2.11 -10.28
C LYS A 221 19.92 1.60 -10.65
N THR A 222 19.85 0.47 -11.34
CA THR A 222 18.59 -0.15 -11.75
C THR A 222 17.76 -0.59 -10.53
N ALA A 223 18.40 -1.17 -9.51
CA ALA A 223 17.74 -1.56 -8.27
C ALA A 223 17.22 -0.35 -7.46
N ALA A 224 17.92 0.79 -7.53
CA ALA A 224 17.52 2.02 -6.86
C ALA A 224 16.38 2.79 -7.57
N ALA A 225 16.14 2.52 -8.86
CA ALA A 225 15.15 3.24 -9.65
C ALA A 225 13.70 2.90 -9.23
N ARG A 226 12.86 3.93 -9.06
CA ARG A 226 11.42 3.74 -8.83
C ARG A 226 10.69 3.52 -10.16
N PRO A 227 9.86 2.48 -10.31
CA PRO A 227 9.06 2.30 -11.51
C PRO A 227 8.04 3.44 -11.65
N ALA A 228 8.15 4.22 -12.73
CA ALA A 228 7.17 5.22 -13.15
C ALA A 228 6.17 4.55 -14.12
N GLY A 229 5.07 4.04 -13.58
CA GLY A 229 3.96 3.53 -14.37
C GLY A 229 2.68 4.21 -13.92
N GLN A 230 1.85 4.64 -14.88
CA GLN A 230 0.51 5.14 -14.63
C GLN A 230 -0.29 4.00 -13.99
N LYS A 231 -0.48 4.10 -12.67
CA LYS A 231 -1.13 3.10 -11.84
C LYS A 231 -2.56 3.53 -11.59
N VAL A 232 -3.47 2.56 -11.54
CA VAL A 232 -4.68 2.68 -10.73
C VAL A 232 -4.20 3.10 -9.35
N THR A 233 -4.59 4.28 -8.91
CA THR A 233 -4.16 4.86 -7.64
C THR A 233 -5.12 4.41 -6.54
N GLY A 234 -4.67 4.52 -5.29
CA GLY A 234 -5.59 4.39 -4.15
C GLY A 234 -6.73 5.41 -4.20
N GLY A 235 -6.50 6.59 -4.80
CA GLY A 235 -7.55 7.59 -5.00
C GLY A 235 -8.63 7.16 -6.00
N ASP A 236 -8.27 6.38 -7.02
CA ASP A 236 -9.24 5.82 -7.97
C ASP A 236 -10.12 4.76 -7.30
N LEU A 237 -9.54 3.94 -6.41
CA LEU A 237 -10.29 3.00 -5.56
C LEU A 237 -11.21 3.74 -4.60
N ASP A 238 -10.69 4.71 -3.84
CA ASP A 238 -11.46 5.52 -2.90
C ASP A 238 -12.66 6.19 -3.59
N ARG A 239 -12.47 6.73 -4.80
CA ARG A 239 -13.57 7.31 -5.59
C ARG A 239 -14.63 6.27 -5.94
N ALA A 240 -14.22 5.11 -6.46
CA ALA A 240 -15.14 4.04 -6.86
C ALA A 240 -15.88 3.43 -5.67
N ASP A 241 -15.22 3.32 -4.51
CA ASP A 241 -15.83 2.92 -3.25
C ASP A 241 -16.89 3.94 -2.80
N GLY A 242 -16.60 5.24 -2.91
CA GLY A 242 -17.54 6.31 -2.59
C GLY A 242 -18.86 6.21 -3.38
N ILE A 243 -18.77 5.99 -4.69
CA ILE A 243 -19.93 5.79 -5.58
C ILE A 243 -20.74 4.57 -5.13
N ASN A 244 -20.08 3.43 -4.94
CA ASN A 244 -20.73 2.19 -4.52
C ASN A 244 -21.41 2.32 -3.15
N LEU A 245 -20.80 3.06 -2.21
CA LEU A 245 -21.40 3.32 -0.89
C LEU A 245 -22.63 4.21 -0.95
N ILE A 246 -22.74 5.14 -1.90
CA ILE A 246 -23.94 5.96 -2.09
C ILE A 246 -25.09 5.09 -2.61
N LEU A 247 -24.83 4.31 -3.66
CA LEU A 247 -25.80 3.39 -4.25
C LEU A 247 -26.30 2.36 -3.22
N LEU A 248 -25.37 1.75 -2.49
CA LEU A 248 -25.69 0.78 -1.45
C LEU A 248 -26.53 1.41 -0.33
N GLU A 249 -26.16 2.62 0.14
CA GLU A 249 -26.92 3.32 1.17
C GLU A 249 -28.37 3.58 0.75
N GLN A 250 -28.57 4.04 -0.48
CA GLN A 250 -29.89 4.31 -1.02
C GLN A 250 -30.75 3.04 -1.05
N ILE A 251 -30.22 1.95 -1.59
CA ILE A 251 -30.93 0.68 -1.69
C ILE A 251 -31.28 0.13 -0.29
N VAL A 252 -30.31 0.13 0.64
CA VAL A 252 -30.53 -0.33 2.02
C VAL A 252 -31.61 0.50 2.73
N ARG A 253 -31.58 1.83 2.59
CA ARG A 253 -32.58 2.71 3.22
C ARG A 253 -33.99 2.50 2.67
N VAL A 254 -34.14 2.21 1.39
CA VAL A 254 -35.45 1.91 0.78
C VAL A 254 -36.01 0.60 1.34
N PHE A 255 -35.19 -0.46 1.40
CA PHE A 255 -35.63 -1.74 1.95
C PHE A 255 -35.95 -1.66 3.45
N GLU A 256 -35.19 -0.90 4.23
CA GLU A 256 -35.49 -0.67 5.65
C GLU A 256 -36.87 0.01 5.82
N ARG A 257 -37.14 1.08 5.07
CA ARG A 257 -38.45 1.78 5.11
C ARG A 257 -39.60 0.92 4.61
N ALA A 258 -39.35 0.10 3.59
CA ALA A 258 -40.36 -0.83 3.07
C ALA A 258 -40.67 -1.93 4.09
N ASN A 259 -39.67 -2.45 4.81
CA ASN A 259 -39.85 -3.38 5.91
C ASN A 259 -40.64 -2.77 7.09
N GLU A 260 -40.39 -1.49 7.42
CA GLU A 260 -41.17 -0.76 8.44
C GLU A 260 -42.68 -0.71 8.10
N GLN A 261 -43.04 -0.70 6.82
CA GLN A 261 -44.43 -0.71 6.34
C GLN A 261 -45.00 -2.13 6.16
N ASP A 262 -44.17 -3.07 5.72
CA ASP A 262 -44.54 -4.46 5.47
C ASP A 262 -43.38 -5.38 5.88
N PRO A 263 -43.48 -6.03 7.06
CA PRO A 263 -42.44 -6.90 7.59
C PRO A 263 -42.09 -8.11 6.71
N THR A 264 -42.89 -8.42 5.69
CA THR A 264 -42.59 -9.49 4.73
C THR A 264 -41.54 -9.09 3.69
N ILE A 265 -41.17 -7.82 3.60
CA ILE A 265 -40.06 -7.31 2.81
C ILE A 265 -38.77 -7.47 3.64
N PRO A 266 -37.70 -8.08 3.14
CA PRO A 266 -36.50 -8.32 3.95
C PRO A 266 -35.75 -7.02 4.28
N ARG A 267 -35.03 -7.02 5.40
CA ARG A 267 -34.04 -5.98 5.71
C ARG A 267 -32.72 -6.32 5.04
N LEU A 268 -32.15 -5.36 4.32
CA LEU A 268 -30.81 -5.47 3.75
C LEU A 268 -29.78 -5.09 4.80
N VAL A 269 -29.42 -6.03 5.69
CA VAL A 269 -28.50 -5.77 6.81
C VAL A 269 -27.05 -5.88 6.33
N PRO A 270 -26.26 -4.80 6.31
CA PRO A 270 -24.85 -4.87 5.92
C PRO A 270 -24.01 -5.50 7.02
N ILE A 271 -22.98 -6.24 6.63
CA ILE A 271 -22.07 -6.94 7.55
C ILE A 271 -20.75 -6.17 7.63
N ALA A 272 -20.12 -5.98 6.48
CA ALA A 272 -18.79 -5.38 6.39
C ALA A 272 -18.85 -3.84 6.42
N THR A 273 -19.91 -3.26 5.88
CA THR A 273 -20.19 -1.82 5.81
C THR A 273 -21.10 -1.33 6.96
N ARG A 274 -21.42 -2.20 7.93
CA ARG A 274 -22.38 -1.91 9.03
C ARG A 274 -22.11 -0.59 9.76
N ARG A 275 -20.84 -0.28 10.05
CA ARG A 275 -20.43 0.92 10.79
C ARG A 275 -20.70 2.23 10.03
N LEU A 276 -20.77 2.16 8.70
CA LEU A 276 -21.04 3.31 7.84
C LEU A 276 -22.53 3.65 7.82
N PHE A 277 -23.40 2.67 8.10
CA PHE A 277 -24.86 2.81 8.01
C PHE A 277 -25.58 2.74 9.36
N SER A 278 -24.86 2.46 10.45
CA SER A 278 -25.45 2.48 11.79
C SER A 278 -25.89 3.91 12.15
N ARG A 279 -27.19 4.10 12.33
CA ARG A 279 -27.77 5.34 12.87
C ARG A 279 -27.04 5.65 14.19
N SER A 280 -26.33 6.78 14.24
CA SER A 280 -25.96 7.40 15.52
C SER A 280 -27.24 7.50 16.34
N THR A 281 -27.33 6.73 17.42
CA THR A 281 -28.38 6.88 18.41
C THR A 281 -28.22 8.28 18.96
N ARG A 282 -29.08 9.19 18.48
CA ARG A 282 -29.22 10.56 18.99
C ARG A 282 -29.34 10.42 20.51
N LYS A 283 -28.27 10.77 21.23
CA LYS A 283 -28.23 10.77 22.69
C LYS A 283 -29.40 11.65 23.11
N LYS A 284 -30.45 11.04 23.66
CA LYS A 284 -31.63 11.72 24.15
C LYS A 284 -31.14 12.71 25.19
N ALA A 285 -31.08 14.00 24.84
CA ALA A 285 -30.86 15.05 25.81
C ALA A 285 -32.04 14.97 26.77
N THR A 286 -31.76 14.55 27.99
CA THR A 286 -32.73 14.51 29.06
C THR A 286 -33.10 15.96 29.35
N GLU A 287 -34.26 16.41 28.86
CA GLU A 287 -34.95 17.57 29.41
C GLU A 287 -35.20 17.29 30.90
N ALA A 288 -34.53 18.04 31.77
CA ALA A 288 -34.98 18.23 33.13
C ALA A 288 -35.94 19.44 33.13
N PRO A 289 -37.18 19.32 33.61
CA PRO A 289 -38.09 20.44 33.72
C PRO A 289 -37.66 21.35 34.88
N GLY A 290 -37.70 22.66 34.65
CA GLY A 290 -37.40 23.68 35.65
C GLY A 290 -38.54 23.99 36.62
N GLY A 291 -38.16 24.70 37.69
CA GLY A 291 -39.02 25.36 38.70
C GLY A 291 -38.62 24.93 40.12
N GLY A 292 -37.78 25.66 40.87
CA GLY A 292 -38.05 26.95 41.56
C GLY A 292 -38.27 26.65 43.07
N GLY A 293 -37.74 27.32 44.09
CA GLY A 293 -36.86 28.47 44.27
C GLY A 293 -36.62 28.69 45.80
N GLY A 294 -35.64 29.55 46.13
CA GLY A 294 -35.44 30.23 47.44
C GLY A 294 -34.64 29.45 48.51
N ALA A 295 -33.82 30.05 49.39
CA ALA A 295 -33.23 31.37 49.53
C ALA A 295 -32.13 31.28 50.64
N ALA A 296 -31.08 32.10 50.50
CA ALA A 296 -30.18 32.69 51.51
C ALA A 296 -29.55 31.85 52.66
N GLY A 297 -28.22 31.91 52.74
CA GLY A 297 -27.43 31.59 53.93
C GLY A 297 -25.96 32.02 53.76
N SER A 298 -25.65 33.24 54.20
CA SER A 298 -24.29 33.79 54.32
C SER A 298 -23.47 33.07 55.39
N GLY A 299 -22.17 32.85 55.16
CA GLY A 299 -21.25 32.37 56.21
C GLY A 299 -19.80 32.29 55.75
N SER A 300 -18.96 33.10 56.39
CA SER A 300 -17.54 33.37 56.14
C SER A 300 -16.57 32.29 56.68
N ALA A 301 -15.33 32.34 56.16
CA ALA A 301 -14.04 32.06 56.81
C ALA A 301 -13.29 30.72 56.57
N GLY A 302 -11.99 30.86 56.25
CA GLY A 302 -10.92 29.87 56.47
C GLY A 302 -10.24 29.36 55.19
N SER A 303 -9.20 30.03 54.66
CA SER A 303 -7.77 29.96 55.04
C SER A 303 -7.04 28.68 54.60
N GLY A 304 -6.01 28.86 53.75
CA GLY A 304 -4.96 27.90 53.36
C GLY A 304 -4.75 27.92 51.84
N SER A 305 -3.92 28.78 51.24
CA SER A 305 -2.43 28.86 51.32
C SER A 305 -1.79 27.49 51.08
N ALA A 306 -0.88 27.24 50.13
CA ALA A 306 -0.07 28.06 49.23
C ALA A 306 0.22 27.19 47.98
N GLY A 307 0.32 27.77 46.77
CA GLY A 307 1.61 28.13 46.16
C GLY A 307 2.06 26.98 45.24
N GLY A 308 2.32 27.13 43.95
CA GLY A 308 2.70 28.29 43.16
C GLY A 308 3.73 27.75 42.15
N ALA A 309 3.36 27.71 40.88
CA ALA A 309 4.33 27.75 39.77
C ALA A 309 4.81 29.21 39.62
N PRO A 310 5.65 29.60 38.63
CA PRO A 310 6.71 28.96 37.82
C PRO A 310 7.98 29.88 37.96
N PRO A 311 8.81 30.31 36.97
CA PRO A 311 9.09 29.91 35.57
C PRO A 311 10.60 29.88 35.19
N ASP A 312 10.85 29.60 33.90
CA ASP A 312 11.91 30.08 32.97
C ASP A 312 13.30 30.49 33.51
N GLU A 313 14.36 29.96 32.89
CA GLU A 313 15.46 30.77 32.35
C GLU A 313 16.31 29.97 31.34
N ASP A 314 16.71 30.69 30.29
CA ASP A 314 17.31 30.25 29.02
C ASP A 314 18.87 30.40 29.08
N PRO A 315 19.66 30.39 27.99
CA PRO A 315 20.92 29.65 27.84
C PRO A 315 22.20 30.49 28.05
N LEU A 316 23.37 29.84 28.20
CA LEU A 316 24.67 30.51 28.02
C LEU A 316 25.73 29.64 27.32
N GLU A 317 26.38 30.30 26.36
CA GLU A 317 27.52 29.94 25.51
C GLU A 317 28.88 29.91 26.26
N GLY A 318 29.92 29.41 25.56
CA GLY A 318 31.35 29.60 25.88
C GLY A 318 32.12 28.29 25.81
N ASP A 319 32.67 27.84 24.68
CA ASP A 319 33.86 28.32 23.92
C ASP A 319 35.22 27.90 24.54
N ASP A 320 36.14 27.59 23.64
CA ASP A 320 37.58 27.30 23.74
C ASP A 320 38.12 25.90 24.09
N ALA A 321 38.68 25.29 23.04
CA ALA A 321 39.81 24.35 23.02
C ALA A 321 41.15 25.14 23.11
N PRO A 322 42.36 24.54 22.97
CA PRO A 322 42.87 23.23 23.39
C PRO A 322 44.20 23.35 24.21
N ALA A 323 44.69 22.21 24.70
CA ALA A 323 46.12 21.89 24.79
C ALA A 323 46.31 20.40 24.47
#